data_AF-A0A318KKV7-F1
#
_entry.id   AF-A0A318KKV7-F1
#
_cell.length_a   1.000
_cell.length_b   1.000
_cell.length_c   1.000
_cell.angle_alpha   90.00
_cell.angle_beta   90.00
_cell.angle_gamma   90.00
#
_symmetry.space_group_name_H-M   'P 1'
#
loop_
_entity.id
_entity.type
_entity.pdbx_description
1 polymer ?
#
loop_
_entity_poly.entity_id
_entity_poly.type
_entity_poly.pdbx_seq_one_letter_code
_entity_poly.pdbx_strand_id
1 'polypeptide(L)'
;MSVKPAVKHELHACQQQVSLLLDSQREQRSIGMDSETLQPDALLAFFTERNLPFAYYVRSCSGIAIGEASAYEKNIATLNMYMAHLRATEKAQIDNTIATLNEYKSRNQAIGLSADTLRPDRFMSFFAVRELPFAMYVPQGERALGDPSAYERNIRVLEHSLATLQA
;
A
#
# COMPACT_ATOMS: atom_id res chain seq x y z
N MET A 1 -3.35 -10.02 13.85
CA MET A 1 -2.23 -9.69 12.95
C MET A 1 -2.84 -9.06 11.71
N SER A 2 -2.76 -7.73 11.54
CA SER A 2 -3.21 -7.09 10.29
C SER A 2 -2.22 -7.46 9.20
N VAL A 3 -2.65 -8.31 8.27
CA VAL A 3 -2.03 -8.37 6.94
C VAL A 3 -2.23 -6.97 6.37
N LYS A 4 -1.17 -6.15 6.30
CA LYS A 4 -1.25 -4.89 5.57
C LYS A 4 -1.67 -5.26 4.14
N PRO A 5 -2.79 -4.73 3.61
CA PRO A 5 -3.14 -4.95 2.22
C PRO A 5 -1.93 -4.59 1.37
N ALA A 6 -1.62 -5.39 0.33
CA ALA A 6 -0.56 -5.02 -0.59
C ALA A 6 -0.83 -3.59 -1.07
N VAL A 7 0.19 -2.73 -1.08
CA VAL A 7 0.06 -1.28 -1.33
C VAL A 7 -0.76 -0.99 -2.59
N LYS A 8 -0.67 -1.84 -3.61
CA LYS A 8 -1.49 -1.80 -4.83
C LYS A 8 -3.01 -1.84 -4.55
N HIS A 9 -3.48 -2.73 -3.68
CA HIS A 9 -4.89 -2.83 -3.32
C HIS A 9 -5.37 -1.58 -2.60
N GLU A 10 -4.55 -1.06 -1.69
CA GLU A 10 -4.89 0.15 -0.94
C GLU A 10 -4.94 1.40 -1.84
N LEU A 11 -3.99 1.54 -2.77
CA LEU A 11 -4.00 2.60 -3.78
C LEU A 11 -5.26 2.52 -4.66
N HIS A 12 -5.62 1.33 -5.11
CA HIS A 12 -6.84 1.10 -5.90
C HIS A 12 -8.10 1.48 -5.10
N ALA A 13 -8.18 1.06 -3.84
CA ALA A 13 -9.31 1.41 -2.98
C ALA A 13 -9.44 2.92 -2.78
N CYS A 14 -8.32 3.65 -2.57
CA CYS A 14 -8.32 5.10 -2.51
C CYS A 14 -8.77 5.75 -3.82
N GLN A 15 -8.32 5.23 -4.98
CA GLN A 15 -8.74 5.74 -6.29
C GLN A 15 -10.25 5.59 -6.50
N GLN A 16 -10.84 4.46 -6.09
CA GLN A 16 -12.29 4.27 -6.13
C GLN A 16 -13.04 5.30 -5.28
N GLN A 17 -12.53 5.63 -4.09
CA GLN A 17 -13.13 6.67 -3.25
C GLN A 17 -12.98 8.07 -3.85
N VAL A 18 -11.86 8.37 -4.53
CA VAL A 18 -11.70 9.64 -5.27
C VAL A 18 -12.71 9.74 -6.40
N SER A 19 -12.92 8.67 -7.18
CA SER A 19 -13.95 8.65 -8.23
C SER A 19 -15.35 8.87 -7.64
N LEU A 20 -15.68 8.20 -6.53
CA LEU A 20 -16.96 8.37 -5.84
C LEU A 20 -17.16 9.81 -5.32
N LEU A 21 -16.11 10.44 -4.81
CA LEU A 21 -16.15 11.84 -4.37
C LEU A 21 -16.38 12.80 -5.54
N LEU A 22 -15.73 12.58 -6.69
CA LEU A 22 -15.91 13.40 -7.89
C LEU A 22 -17.33 13.27 -8.45
N ASP A 23 -17.89 12.06 -8.49
CA ASP A 23 -19.26 11.84 -8.94
C ASP A 23 -20.27 12.45 -7.96
N SER A 24 -20.04 12.29 -6.65
CA SER A 24 -20.87 12.92 -5.61
C SER A 24 -20.81 14.44 -5.68
N GLN A 25 -19.65 15.03 -5.99
CA GLN A 25 -19.48 16.47 -6.16
C GLN A 25 -20.29 17.00 -7.35
N ARG A 26 -20.33 16.28 -8.48
CA ARG A 26 -21.11 16.68 -9.66
C ARG A 26 -22.60 16.80 -9.34
N GLU A 27 -23.10 15.88 -8.52
CA GLU A 27 -24.50 15.81 -8.13
C GLU A 27 -24.80 16.52 -6.80
N GLN A 28 -23.79 17.11 -6.16
CA GLN A 28 -23.89 17.74 -4.83
C GLN A 28 -24.53 16.80 -3.78
N ARG A 29 -24.22 15.50 -3.83
CA ARG A 29 -24.75 14.49 -2.90
C ARG A 29 -24.13 14.61 -1.50
N SER A 30 -24.91 14.38 -0.46
CA SER A 30 -24.37 14.34 0.90
C SER A 30 -23.26 13.29 1.03
N ILE A 31 -22.19 13.63 1.76
CA ILE A 31 -21.06 12.77 2.07
C ILE A 31 -20.73 12.81 3.57
N GLY A 32 -20.40 11.65 4.11
CA GLY A 32 -20.08 11.41 5.51
C GLY A 32 -21.26 10.94 6.34
N MET A 33 -22.47 11.31 5.95
CA MET A 33 -23.71 10.82 6.54
C MET A 33 -24.77 10.69 5.46
N ASP A 34 -25.58 9.64 5.58
CA ASP A 34 -26.77 9.46 4.77
C ASP A 34 -27.78 10.60 5.01
N SER A 35 -28.36 11.15 3.95
CA SER A 35 -29.19 12.36 4.04
C SER A 35 -30.56 12.12 4.69
N GLU A 36 -31.03 10.88 4.75
CA GLU A 36 -32.33 10.51 5.30
C GLU A 36 -32.22 10.04 6.75
N THR A 37 -31.26 9.15 7.01
CA THR A 37 -31.08 8.44 8.29
C THR A 37 -30.04 9.08 9.20
N LEU A 38 -29.19 9.97 8.66
CA LEU A 38 -28.04 10.59 9.32
C LEU A 38 -27.05 9.58 9.90
N GLN A 39 -27.04 8.35 9.37
CA GLN A 39 -26.06 7.34 9.73
C GLN A 39 -24.75 7.57 8.96
N PRO A 40 -23.57 7.26 9.55
CA PRO A 40 -22.30 7.24 8.85
C PRO A 40 -22.37 6.46 7.54
N ASP A 41 -21.89 7.05 6.46
CA ASP A 41 -21.80 6.36 5.17
C ASP A 41 -20.51 5.52 5.05
N ALA A 42 -20.43 4.72 3.99
CA ALA A 42 -19.27 3.88 3.71
C ALA A 42 -17.99 4.71 3.45
N LEU A 43 -18.13 5.95 2.98
CA LEU A 43 -17.02 6.85 2.72
C LEU A 43 -16.39 7.34 4.04
N LEU A 44 -17.21 7.72 5.03
CA LEU A 44 -16.72 8.06 6.37
C LEU A 44 -16.08 6.86 7.05
N ALA A 45 -16.68 5.67 6.93
CA ALA A 45 -16.08 4.44 7.46
C ALA A 45 -14.69 4.21 6.85
N PHE A 46 -14.53 4.35 5.53
CA PHE A 46 -13.26 4.19 4.83
C PHE A 46 -12.15 5.10 5.38
N PHE A 47 -12.45 6.38 5.63
CA PHE A 47 -11.50 7.34 6.20
C PHE A 47 -11.20 7.02 7.66
N THR A 48 -12.22 6.66 8.44
CA THR A 48 -12.09 6.35 9.87
C THR A 48 -11.21 5.13 10.11
N GLU A 49 -11.40 4.05 9.36
CA GLU A 49 -10.57 2.83 9.43
C GLU A 49 -9.09 3.10 9.17
N ARG A 50 -8.79 4.15 8.39
CA ARG A 50 -7.43 4.57 8.02
C ARG A 50 -6.91 5.72 8.88
N ASN A 51 -7.67 6.15 9.88
CA ASN A 51 -7.39 7.32 10.70
C ASN A 51 -7.10 8.59 9.86
N LEU A 52 -7.84 8.77 8.76
CA LEU A 52 -7.70 9.93 7.88
C LEU A 52 -8.67 11.04 8.30
N PRO A 53 -8.27 12.31 8.19
CA PRO A 53 -9.18 13.43 8.42
C PRO A 53 -10.30 13.43 7.38
N PHE A 54 -11.53 13.67 7.81
CA PHE A 54 -12.71 13.72 6.94
C PHE A 54 -13.45 15.05 7.08
N ALA A 55 -13.79 15.67 5.95
CA ALA A 55 -14.64 16.84 5.87
C ALA A 55 -16.06 16.44 5.48
N TYR A 56 -17.05 16.82 6.28
CA TYR A 56 -18.46 16.52 6.04
C TYR A 56 -19.09 17.50 5.07
N TYR A 57 -20.01 16.99 4.25
CA TYR A 57 -20.97 17.82 3.52
C TYR A 57 -22.32 17.11 3.56
N VAL A 58 -23.22 17.60 4.42
CA VAL A 58 -24.54 16.99 4.62
C VAL A 58 -25.61 18.01 4.30
N ARG A 59 -26.57 17.63 3.48
CA ARG A 59 -27.82 18.34 3.21
C ARG A 59 -28.95 17.34 3.37
N SER A 60 -29.64 17.39 4.51
CA SER A 60 -30.70 16.45 4.87
C SER A 60 -32.08 16.98 4.51
N CYS A 61 -33.02 16.07 4.22
CA CYS A 61 -34.44 16.38 4.06
C CYS A 61 -35.08 16.98 5.33
N SER A 62 -34.47 16.77 6.50
CA SER A 62 -34.91 17.34 7.79
C SER A 62 -34.43 18.78 8.03
N GLY A 63 -33.74 19.39 7.06
CA GLY A 63 -33.22 20.77 7.14
C GLY A 63 -31.82 20.89 7.77
N ILE A 64 -31.18 19.77 8.13
CA ILE A 64 -29.80 19.77 8.63
C ILE A 64 -28.83 20.07 7.50
N ALA A 65 -27.97 21.06 7.73
CA ALA A 65 -26.86 21.40 6.84
C ALA A 65 -25.55 21.39 7.63
N ILE A 66 -24.59 20.55 7.22
CA ILE A 66 -23.27 20.45 7.82
C ILE A 66 -22.22 20.69 6.74
N GLY A 67 -21.23 21.52 7.03
CA GLY A 67 -20.10 21.80 6.15
C GLY A 67 -20.46 22.47 4.83
N GLU A 68 -19.48 22.50 3.94
CA GLU A 68 -19.51 23.23 2.67
C GLU A 68 -19.10 22.31 1.52
N ALA A 69 -19.46 22.67 0.29
CA ALA A 69 -19.07 21.91 -0.91
C ALA A 69 -17.54 21.78 -1.06
N SER A 70 -16.74 22.62 -0.40
CA SER A 70 -15.28 22.45 -0.32
C SER A 70 -14.84 21.13 0.36
N ALA A 71 -15.76 20.40 1.01
CA ALA A 71 -15.48 19.10 1.62
C ALA A 71 -15.02 18.04 0.62
N TYR A 72 -15.57 18.02 -0.61
CA TYR A 72 -15.12 17.05 -1.63
C TYR A 72 -13.64 17.22 -1.94
N GLU A 73 -13.21 18.46 -2.20
CA GLU A 73 -11.82 18.79 -2.52
C GLU A 73 -10.89 18.46 -1.35
N LYS A 74 -11.30 18.75 -0.11
CA LYS A 74 -10.53 18.42 1.10
C LYS A 74 -10.35 16.90 1.27
N ASN A 75 -11.41 16.12 1.03
CA ASN A 75 -11.36 14.67 1.13
C ASN A 75 -10.51 14.05 -0.01
N ILE A 76 -10.65 14.55 -1.25
CA ILE A 76 -9.81 14.15 -2.38
C ILE A 76 -8.33 14.47 -2.10
N ALA A 77 -8.03 15.66 -1.61
CA ALA A 77 -6.67 16.06 -1.24
C ALA A 77 -6.10 15.14 -0.17
N THR A 78 -6.89 14.80 0.84
CA THR A 78 -6.49 13.86 1.90
C THR A 78 -6.14 12.48 1.32
N LEU A 79 -6.99 11.93 0.45
CA LEU A 79 -6.71 10.64 -0.20
C LEU A 79 -5.47 10.70 -1.10
N ASN A 80 -5.27 11.79 -1.84
CA ASN A 80 -4.10 11.97 -2.70
C ASN A 80 -2.81 12.05 -1.88
N MET A 81 -2.81 12.78 -0.76
CA MET A 81 -1.67 12.82 0.16
C MET A 81 -1.39 11.45 0.76
N TYR A 82 -2.42 10.73 1.19
CA TYR A 82 -2.28 9.37 1.73
C TYR A 82 -1.70 8.40 0.70
N MET A 83 -2.23 8.39 -0.53
CA MET A 83 -1.69 7.59 -1.63
C MET A 83 -0.23 7.94 -1.95
N ALA A 84 0.13 9.22 -1.96
CA ALA A 84 1.51 9.65 -2.17
C ALA A 84 2.44 9.13 -1.05
N HIS A 85 1.99 9.18 0.21
CA HIS A 85 2.72 8.64 1.35
C HIS A 85 2.91 7.11 1.26
N LEU A 86 1.87 6.37 0.85
CA LEU A 86 1.96 4.93 0.60
C LEU A 86 3.00 4.60 -0.46
N ARG A 87 2.96 5.29 -1.61
CA ARG A 87 3.94 5.12 -2.70
C ARG A 87 5.37 5.41 -2.23
N ALA A 88 5.58 6.51 -1.52
CA ALA A 88 6.90 6.90 -1.02
C ALA A 88 7.44 5.89 -0.01
N THR A 89 6.61 5.42 0.92
CA THR A 89 6.99 4.43 1.92
C THR A 89 7.36 3.09 1.28
N GLU A 90 6.54 2.62 0.33
CA GLU A 90 6.79 1.38 -0.40
C GLU A 90 8.07 1.47 -1.24
N LYS A 91 8.27 2.61 -1.92
CA LYS A 91 9.50 2.85 -2.67
C LYS A 91 10.73 2.77 -1.76
N ALA A 92 10.72 3.47 -0.63
CA ALA A 92 11.84 3.48 0.30
C ALA A 92 12.15 2.07 0.86
N GLN A 93 11.11 1.27 1.12
CA GLN A 93 11.26 -0.11 1.56
C GLN A 93 11.88 -1.01 0.47
N ILE A 94 11.47 -0.85 -0.79
CA ILE A 94 12.04 -1.60 -1.90
C ILE A 94 13.50 -1.17 -2.16
N ASP A 95 13.78 0.13 -2.23
CA ASP A 95 15.13 0.66 -2.45
C ASP A 95 16.11 0.13 -1.38
N ASN A 96 15.71 0.14 -0.11
CA ASN A 96 16.51 -0.39 1.00
C ASN A 96 16.74 -1.91 0.85
N THR A 97 15.71 -2.65 0.44
CA THR A 97 15.82 -4.10 0.21
C THR A 97 16.79 -4.41 -0.94
N ILE A 98 16.74 -3.64 -2.03
CA ILE A 98 17.70 -3.74 -3.14
C ILE A 98 19.12 -3.43 -2.67
N ALA A 99 19.32 -2.35 -1.91
CA ALA A 99 20.64 -2.01 -1.36
C ALA A 99 21.19 -3.13 -0.48
N THR A 100 20.34 -3.72 0.36
CA THR A 100 20.70 -4.85 1.22
C THR A 100 21.03 -6.11 0.40
N LEU A 101 20.25 -6.42 -0.64
CA LEU A 101 20.56 -7.54 -1.55
C LEU A 101 21.91 -7.36 -2.25
N ASN A 102 22.25 -6.13 -2.66
CA ASN A 102 23.55 -5.82 -3.25
C ASN A 102 24.70 -5.98 -2.23
N GLU A 103 24.50 -5.61 -0.97
CA GLU A 103 25.49 -5.86 0.09
C GLU A 103 25.71 -7.37 0.27
N TYR A 104 24.62 -8.15 0.37
CA TYR A 104 24.69 -9.60 0.53
C TYR A 104 25.37 -10.27 -0.66
N LYS A 105 25.06 -9.82 -1.89
CA LYS A 105 25.72 -10.25 -3.13
C LYS A 105 27.22 -10.02 -3.07
N SER A 106 27.67 -8.84 -2.63
CA SER A 106 29.10 -8.49 -2.56
C SER A 106 29.89 -9.38 -1.59
N ARG A 107 29.20 -9.97 -0.61
CA ARG A 107 29.76 -10.88 0.40
C ARG A 107 29.41 -12.34 0.15
N ASN A 108 28.74 -12.66 -0.95
CA ASN A 108 28.24 -14.00 -1.27
C ASN A 108 27.46 -14.64 -0.09
N GLN A 109 26.60 -13.87 0.58
CA GLN A 109 25.82 -14.35 1.73
C GLN A 109 24.64 -15.25 1.30
N ALA A 110 24.01 -15.93 2.25
CA ALA A 110 22.78 -16.66 1.98
C ALA A 110 21.58 -15.69 1.97
N ILE A 111 20.61 -15.95 1.08
CA ILE A 111 19.30 -15.31 1.03
C ILE A 111 18.19 -16.36 0.95
N GLY A 112 17.10 -16.13 1.66
CA GLY A 112 15.99 -17.05 1.79
C GLY A 112 15.97 -17.75 3.14
N LEU A 113 17.07 -18.40 3.49
CA LEU A 113 17.20 -19.11 4.76
C LEU A 113 18.34 -18.52 5.58
N SER A 114 18.08 -18.21 6.85
CA SER A 114 19.14 -17.79 7.77
C SER A 114 20.16 -18.93 7.93
N ALA A 115 21.45 -18.62 7.91
CA ALA A 115 22.52 -19.62 8.06
C ALA A 115 22.41 -20.43 9.36
N ASP A 116 21.99 -19.80 10.46
CA ASP A 116 22.03 -20.41 11.80
C ASP A 116 20.76 -21.17 12.17
N THR A 117 19.59 -20.71 11.70
CA THR A 117 18.29 -21.25 12.17
C THR A 117 17.48 -21.95 11.09
N LEU A 118 17.93 -21.90 9.82
CA LEU A 118 17.19 -22.38 8.64
C LEU A 118 15.74 -21.83 8.56
N ARG A 119 15.46 -20.70 9.20
CA ARG A 119 14.17 -20.01 9.11
C ARG A 119 14.14 -19.08 7.90
N PRO A 120 12.95 -18.83 7.33
CA PRO A 120 12.76 -17.77 6.35
C PRO A 120 13.35 -16.47 6.85
N ASP A 121 14.23 -15.87 6.05
CA ASP A 121 14.83 -14.59 6.40
C ASP A 121 13.88 -13.41 6.11
N ARG A 122 14.40 -12.21 6.33
CA ARG A 122 13.66 -10.97 6.07
C ARG A 122 13.28 -10.81 4.59
N PHE A 123 14.06 -11.33 3.64
CA PHE A 123 13.75 -11.20 2.22
C PHE A 123 12.55 -12.06 1.85
N MET A 124 12.47 -13.31 2.31
CA MET A 124 11.29 -14.14 2.06
C MET A 124 10.01 -13.46 2.55
N SER A 125 10.03 -12.95 3.78
CA SER A 125 8.88 -12.25 4.35
C SER A 125 8.52 -10.99 3.55
N PHE A 126 9.53 -10.22 3.14
CA PHE A 126 9.36 -9.00 2.36
C PHE A 126 8.68 -9.25 1.01
N PHE A 127 9.12 -10.28 0.28
CA PHE A 127 8.56 -10.67 -1.02
C PHE A 127 7.19 -11.33 -0.87
N ALA A 128 6.98 -12.17 0.16
CA ALA A 128 5.73 -12.87 0.39
C ALA A 128 4.56 -11.91 0.68
N VAL A 129 4.77 -10.89 1.52
CA VAL A 129 3.74 -9.87 1.82
C VAL A 129 3.33 -9.08 0.55
N ARG A 130 4.21 -9.03 -0.44
CA ARG A 130 3.98 -8.35 -1.72
C ARG A 130 3.54 -9.29 -2.83
N GLU A 131 3.37 -10.58 -2.52
CA GLU A 131 3.05 -11.63 -3.49
C GLU A 131 4.04 -11.66 -4.67
N LEU A 132 5.31 -11.30 -4.41
CA LEU A 132 6.36 -11.25 -5.42
C LEU A 132 7.13 -12.58 -5.47
N PRO A 133 7.54 -13.03 -6.67
CA PRO A 133 8.37 -14.20 -6.80
C PRO A 133 9.74 -13.95 -6.17
N PHE A 134 10.25 -14.95 -5.44
CA PHE A 134 11.53 -14.88 -4.74
C PHE A 134 12.42 -16.08 -5.10
N ALA A 135 13.67 -15.81 -5.45
CA ALA A 135 14.71 -16.81 -5.68
C ALA A 135 15.61 -16.93 -4.44
N MET A 136 15.74 -18.13 -3.89
CA MET A 136 16.64 -18.42 -2.78
C MET A 136 18.07 -18.68 -3.27
N TYR A 137 19.05 -18.37 -2.44
CA TYR A 137 20.44 -18.77 -2.67
C TYR A 137 21.15 -19.10 -1.35
N VAL A 138 21.68 -20.32 -1.27
CA VAL A 138 22.46 -20.82 -0.13
C VAL A 138 23.77 -21.41 -0.68
N PRO A 139 24.92 -20.74 -0.49
CA PRO A 139 26.16 -21.05 -1.21
C PRO A 139 26.87 -22.34 -0.78
N GLN A 140 26.68 -22.85 0.45
CA GLN A 140 27.48 -23.95 1.00
C GLN A 140 26.71 -24.84 1.99
N GLY A 141 27.13 -26.11 2.08
CA GLY A 141 26.59 -27.15 2.97
C GLY A 141 25.93 -28.31 2.22
N GLU A 142 25.44 -29.32 2.95
CA GLU A 142 24.68 -30.47 2.41
C GLU A 142 23.35 -30.08 1.73
N ARG A 143 22.98 -28.80 1.80
CA ARG A 143 21.73 -28.22 1.28
C ARG A 143 21.98 -26.94 0.48
N ALA A 144 23.02 -26.93 -0.35
CA ALA A 144 23.21 -25.85 -1.33
C ALA A 144 21.93 -25.71 -2.18
N LEU A 145 21.43 -24.48 -2.32
CA LEU A 145 20.17 -24.19 -2.98
C LEU A 145 20.34 -22.98 -3.89
N GLY A 146 19.83 -23.10 -5.12
CA GLY A 146 19.90 -22.03 -6.11
C GLY A 146 21.35 -21.72 -6.53
N ASP A 147 21.53 -20.51 -7.05
CA ASP A 147 22.80 -20.02 -7.59
C ASP A 147 22.88 -18.50 -7.42
N PRO A 148 24.09 -17.89 -7.54
CA PRO A 148 24.27 -16.45 -7.31
C PRO A 148 23.35 -15.54 -8.13
N SER A 149 22.82 -15.99 -9.28
CA SER A 149 21.86 -15.20 -10.09
C SER A 149 20.54 -14.90 -9.37
N ALA A 150 20.28 -15.54 -8.21
CA ALA A 150 19.13 -15.24 -7.37
C ALA A 150 19.10 -13.76 -6.95
N TYR A 151 20.26 -13.15 -6.72
CA TYR A 151 20.36 -11.72 -6.40
C TYR A 151 19.80 -10.85 -7.51
N GLU A 152 20.26 -11.03 -8.75
CA GLU A 152 19.82 -10.27 -9.90
C GLU A 152 18.34 -10.53 -10.21
N ARG A 153 17.88 -11.77 -10.08
CA ARG A 153 16.46 -12.12 -10.26
C ARG A 153 15.59 -11.36 -9.27
N ASN A 154 15.93 -11.39 -7.99
CA ASN A 154 15.19 -10.69 -6.94
C ASN A 154 15.23 -9.17 -7.13
N ILE A 155 16.39 -8.60 -7.46
CA ILE A 155 16.52 -7.16 -7.73
C ILE A 155 15.64 -6.74 -8.91
N ARG A 156 15.65 -7.49 -10.03
CA ARG A 156 14.79 -7.19 -11.19
C ARG A 156 13.30 -7.25 -10.86
N VAL A 157 12.87 -8.21 -10.04
CA VAL A 157 11.48 -8.29 -9.57
C VAL A 157 11.09 -7.03 -8.79
N LEU A 158 11.97 -6.57 -7.91
CA LEU A 158 11.77 -5.35 -7.12
C LEU A 158 11.77 -4.08 -7.99
N GLU A 159 12.70 -3.95 -8.95
CA GLU A 159 12.74 -2.86 -9.91
C GLU A 159 11.47 -2.81 -10.78
N HIS A 160 11.00 -3.97 -11.24
CA HIS A 160 9.75 -4.07 -11.98
C HIS A 160 8.55 -3.64 -11.10
N SER A 161 8.50 -4.11 -9.86
CA SER A 161 7.46 -3.71 -8.90
C SER A 161 7.44 -2.19 -8.69
N LEU A 162 8.61 -1.55 -8.56
CA LEU A 162 8.71 -0.09 -8.46
C LEU A 162 8.15 0.63 -9.68
N ALA A 163 8.47 0.15 -10.89
CA ALA A 163 7.95 0.75 -12.12
C ALA A 163 6.42 0.69 -12.17
N THR A 164 5.81 -0.42 -11.73
CA THR A 164 4.35 -0.56 -11.67
C THR A 164 3.68 0.30 -10.59
N LEU A 165 4.41 0.69 -9.54
CA LEU A 165 3.90 1.55 -8.47
C LEU A 165 3.80 3.02 -8.90
N GLN A 166 4.62 3.42 -9.88
CA GLN A 166 4.72 4.77 -10.41
C GLN A 166 3.80 5.03 -11.61
N ALA A 167 3.32 3.96 -12.27
CA ALA A 167 2.33 4.00 -13.34
C ALA A 167 0.92 4.26 -12.79
#